data_AF-A0A643KA61-F1
#
_entry.id   AF-A0A643KA61-F1
#
_cell.length_a   1.000
_cell.length_b   1.000
_cell.length_c   1.000
_cell.angle_alpha   90.00
_cell.angle_beta   90.00
_cell.angle_gamma   90.00
#
_symmetry.space_group_name_H-M   'P 1'
#
loop_
_entity.id
_entity.type
_entity.pdbx_description
1 polymer ?
#
loop_
_entity_poly.entity_id
_entity_poly.type
_entity_poly.pdbx_seq_one_letter_code
_entity_poly.pdbx_strand_id
1 'polypeptide(L)' 'MEDTPLQHDDTDAMMTTTEPGSSVSPADDVEYVAIVAPYDDAPDECTIFPAGLSEEELLTTWVSAAEGSYVSLDEMV' A
#
# COMPACT_ATOMS: atom_id res chain seq x y z
N MET A 1 19.19 51.83 -28.04
CA MET A 1 20.36 51.45 -27.24
C MET A 1 19.82 50.76 -26.00
N GLU A 2 19.94 49.47 -25.76
CA GLU A 2 20.41 48.30 -26.49
C GLU A 2 19.51 47.16 -25.96
N ASP A 3 18.90 46.36 -26.83
CA ASP A 3 18.25 45.10 -26.45
C ASP A 3 19.37 44.16 -26.05
N THR A 4 19.54 43.87 -24.76
CA THR A 4 20.48 42.84 -24.32
C THR A 4 19.81 41.49 -24.55
N PRO A 5 20.21 40.67 -25.54
CA PRO A 5 19.70 39.32 -25.63
C PRO A 5 20.22 38.56 -24.41
N LEU A 6 19.30 38.12 -23.55
CA LEU A 6 19.61 37.15 -22.51
C LEU A 6 19.95 35.84 -23.23
N GLN A 7 21.24 35.55 -23.38
CA GLN A 7 21.74 34.27 -23.86
C GLN A 7 21.30 33.21 -22.84
N HIS A 8 20.32 32.39 -23.20
CA HIS A 8 19.91 31.24 -22.41
C HIS A 8 21.05 30.22 -22.50
N ASP A 9 21.81 30.08 -21.40
CA ASP A 9 22.85 29.06 -21.28
C ASP A 9 22.16 27.70 -21.27
N ASP A 10 22.20 27.03 -22.42
CA ASP A 10 21.67 25.69 -22.66
C ASP A 10 22.60 24.68 -21.96
N THR A 11 22.55 24.66 -20.63
CA THR A 11 22.85 23.44 -19.87
C THR A 11 21.53 22.69 -19.75
N ASP A 12 21.12 22.09 -20.86
CA ASP A 12 20.30 20.88 -20.86
C ASP A 12 21.19 19.79 -20.25
N ALA A 13 21.38 19.88 -18.93
CA ALA A 13 21.80 18.73 -18.15
C ALA A 13 20.67 17.74 -18.34
N MET A 14 20.85 16.85 -19.31
CA MET A 14 20.17 15.58 -19.47
C MET A 14 19.59 15.18 -18.12
N MET A 15 18.32 15.53 -17.88
CA MET A 15 17.53 14.72 -16.99
C MET A 15 17.47 13.42 -17.76
N THR A 16 18.48 12.57 -17.54
CA THR A 16 18.27 11.14 -17.42
C THR A 16 17.04 11.08 -16.53
N THR A 17 15.88 11.04 -17.18
CA THR A 17 14.68 10.45 -16.67
C THR A 17 15.16 9.05 -16.34
N THR A 18 15.69 8.92 -15.12
CA THR A 18 15.71 7.70 -14.38
C THR A 18 14.26 7.29 -14.43
N GLU A 19 13.95 6.42 -15.39
CA GLU A 19 12.70 5.70 -15.43
C GLU A 19 12.48 5.27 -13.99
N PRO A 20 11.32 5.57 -13.37
CA PRO A 20 11.03 5.04 -12.05
C PRO A 20 11.06 3.53 -12.25
N GLY A 21 12.20 2.92 -11.94
CA GLY A 21 12.38 1.49 -11.93
C GLY A 21 11.23 1.02 -11.07
N SER A 22 10.32 0.26 -11.70
CA SER A 22 9.10 -0.24 -11.07
C SER A 22 9.51 -0.71 -9.69
N SER A 23 9.13 0.06 -8.67
CA SER A 23 9.52 -0.25 -7.30
C SER A 23 8.74 -1.50 -6.99
N VAL A 24 9.36 -2.67 -7.22
CA VAL A 24 8.86 -3.93 -6.70
C VAL A 24 8.86 -3.70 -5.20
N SER A 25 7.70 -3.29 -4.72
CA SER A 25 7.48 -3.17 -3.30
C SER A 25 7.51 -4.61 -2.82
N PRO A 26 8.25 -4.94 -1.75
CA PRO A 26 8.29 -6.30 -1.22
C PRO A 26 6.91 -6.82 -0.77
N ALA A 27 5.86 -5.99 -0.86
CA ALA A 27 4.47 -6.31 -0.57
C ALA A 27 3.70 -7.00 -1.72
N ASP A 28 4.20 -6.98 -2.97
CA ASP A 28 3.44 -7.48 -4.13
C ASP A 28 3.25 -9.01 -4.15
N ASP A 29 4.02 -9.78 -3.36
CA ASP A 29 3.93 -11.26 -3.28
C ASP A 29 3.42 -11.76 -1.92
N VAL A 30 2.95 -10.85 -1.04
CA VAL A 30 2.50 -11.23 0.30
C VAL A 30 1.06 -11.74 0.24
N GLU A 31 0.87 -13.02 0.51
CA GLU A 31 -0.46 -13.60 0.68
C GLU A 31 -1.07 -13.15 2.02
N TYR A 32 -2.34 -12.76 2.03
CA TYR A 32 -3.06 -12.35 3.23
C TYR A 32 -4.18 -13.34 3.54
N VAL A 33 -4.38 -13.59 4.84
CA VAL A 33 -5.46 -14.43 5.37
C VAL A 33 -6.41 -13.54 6.16
N ALA A 34 -7.71 -13.80 6.02
CA ALA A 34 -8.77 -13.18 6.80
C ALA A 34 -9.51 -14.25 7.62
N ILE A 35 -9.72 -13.99 8.91
CA ILE A 35 -10.53 -14.83 9.79
C ILE A 35 -11.65 -13.99 10.41
N VAL A 36 -12.85 -14.54 10.51
CA VAL A 36 -13.98 -13.90 11.21
C VAL A 36 -14.24 -14.67 12.50
N ALA A 37 -14.05 -13.99 13.63
CA ALA A 37 -14.28 -14.54 14.96
C ALA A 37 -15.68 -14.11 15.45
N PRO A 38 -16.58 -15.07 15.75
CA PRO A 38 -17.91 -14.75 16.25
C PRO A 38 -17.90 -14.48 17.76
N TYR A 39 -18.74 -13.54 18.20
CA TYR A 39 -18.93 -13.20 19.61
C TYR A 39 -20.42 -13.21 19.99
N ASP A 40 -20.74 -13.65 21.21
CA ASP A 40 -22.13 -13.83 21.66
C ASP A 40 -22.82 -12.49 22.03
N ASP A 41 -22.06 -11.53 22.55
CA ASP A 41 -22.55 -10.25 23.09
C ASP A 41 -21.94 -9.02 22.36
N ALA A 42 -21.22 -9.25 21.26
CA ALA A 42 -20.53 -8.23 20.49
C ALA A 42 -20.59 -8.55 18.99
N PRO A 43 -20.43 -7.55 18.10
CA PRO A 43 -20.32 -7.83 16.67
C PRO A 43 -19.12 -8.73 16.37
N ASP A 44 -19.26 -9.57 15.35
CA ASP A 44 -18.19 -10.42 14.86
C ASP A 44 -16.97 -9.58 14.45
N GLU A 45 -15.77 -10.07 14.74
CA GLU A 45 -14.53 -9.37 14.40
C GLU A 45 -13.82 -10.07 13.25
N CYS A 46 -13.54 -9.34 12.17
CA CYS A 46 -12.72 -9.80 11.06
C CYS A 46 -11.28 -9.32 11.25
N THR A 47 -10.34 -10.25 11.31
CA THR A 47 -8.90 -9.96 11.44
C THR A 47 -8.15 -10.43 10.21
N ILE A 48 -7.37 -9.52 9.62
CA ILE A 48 -6.57 -9.75 8.41
C ILE A 48 -5.08 -9.63 8.78
N PHE A 49 -4.29 -10.59 8.32
CA PHE A 49 -2.85 -10.65 8.57
C PHE A 49 -2.12 -11.38 7.43
N PRO A 50 -0.83 -11.10 7.20
CA PRO A 50 -0.04 -11.78 6.18
C PRO A 50 0.22 -13.25 6.57
N ALA A 51 0.14 -14.14 5.59
CA ALA A 51 0.47 -15.54 5.73
C ALA A 51 1.98 -15.73 5.94
N GLY A 52 2.35 -16.77 6.70
CA GLY A 52 3.75 -17.22 6.80
C GLY A 52 4.65 -16.40 7.73
N LEU A 53 4.11 -15.43 8.47
CA LEU A 53 4.86 -14.74 9.53
C LEU A 53 4.86 -15.56 10.84
N SER A 54 5.93 -15.40 11.61
CA SER A 54 6.04 -15.91 12.97
C SER A 54 5.05 -15.22 13.90
N GLU A 55 4.67 -15.88 15.00
CA GLU A 55 3.73 -15.33 16.00
C GLU A 55 4.17 -13.95 16.51
N GLU A 56 5.47 -13.74 16.74
CA GLU A 56 6.03 -12.46 17.20
C GLU A 56 5.84 -11.30 16.21
N GLU A 57 5.92 -11.57 14.91
CA GLU A 57 5.73 -10.56 13.86
C GLU A 57 4.24 -10.30 13.60
N LEU A 58 3.42 -11.35 13.79
CA LEU A 58 1.96 -11.24 13.76
C LEU A 58 1.40 -10.40 14.88
N LEU A 59 2.15 -10.06 15.94
CA LEU A 59 1.65 -9.19 17.02
C LEU A 59 1.47 -7.73 16.58
N THR A 60 2.19 -7.29 15.54
CA THR A 60 2.20 -5.90 15.09
C THR A 60 1.73 -5.74 13.64
N THR A 61 1.54 -6.84 12.92
CA THR A 61 1.26 -6.85 11.48
C THR A 61 -0.14 -7.40 11.17
N TRP A 62 -1.14 -6.95 11.91
CA TRP A 62 -2.54 -7.33 11.72
C TRP A 62 -3.46 -6.11 11.80
N VAL A 63 -4.63 -6.25 11.20
CA VAL A 63 -5.73 -5.27 11.30
C VAL A 63 -7.01 -6.02 11.60
N SER A 64 -7.78 -5.54 12.58
CA SER A 64 -9.12 -6.05 12.87
C SER A 64 -10.20 -5.01 12.65
N ALA A 65 -11.40 -5.47 12.32
CA ALA A 65 -12.58 -4.63 12.14
C ALA A 65 -13.84 -5.38 12.60
N ALA A 66 -14.71 -4.67 13.30
CA ALA A 66 -16.01 -5.20 13.69
C ALA A 66 -16.97 -5.33 12.49
N GLU A 67 -17.93 -6.23 12.58
CA GLU A 67 -19.00 -6.44 11.60
C GLU A 67 -19.67 -5.11 11.24
N GLY A 68 -19.94 -4.92 9.94
CA GLY A 68 -20.47 -3.68 9.38
C GLY A 68 -19.42 -2.59 9.11
N SER A 69 -18.16 -2.78 9.54
CA SER A 69 -17.04 -1.88 9.20
C SER A 69 -16.21 -2.38 8.01
N TYR A 70 -16.41 -3.62 7.59
CA TYR A 70 -15.82 -4.23 6.40
C TYR A 70 -16.93 -4.73 5.47
N VAL A 71 -16.58 -5.03 4.23
CA VAL A 71 -17.51 -5.36 3.13
C VAL A 71 -16.96 -6.53 2.33
N SER A 72 -17.82 -7.43 1.87
CA SER A 72 -17.39 -8.59 1.09
C SER A 72 -17.00 -8.17 -0.32
N LEU A 73 -15.87 -8.67 -0.82
CA LEU A 73 -15.42 -8.36 -2.18
C LEU A 73 -16.32 -8.95 -3.26
N ASP A 74 -16.95 -10.10 -3.01
CA ASP A 74 -17.94 -10.71 -3.92
C ASP A 74 -19.15 -9.79 -4.17
N GLU A 75 -19.45 -8.91 -3.21
CA GLU A 75 -20.58 -7.98 -3.29
C GLU A 75 -20.23 -6.70 -4.07
N MET A 76 -18.96 -6.49 -4.46
CA MET A 76 -18.46 -5.30 -5.19
C MET A 76 -18.35 -5.49 -6.72
N VAL A 77 -19.25 -6.27 -7.30
CA VAL A 77 -19.30 -6.53 -8.76
C VAL A 77 -20.07 -5.46 -9.55
#